data_AF-Q95P14-F1
#
_entry.id   AF-Q95P14-F1
#
_cell.length_a   1.000
_cell.length_b   1.000
_cell.length_c   1.000
_cell.angle_alpha   90.00
_cell.angle_beta   90.00
_cell.angle_gamma   90.00
#
_symmetry.space_group_name_H-M   'P 1'
#
loop_
_entity.id
_entity.type
_entity.pdbx_description
1 polymer ?
#
loop_
_entity_poly.entity_id
_entity_poly.type
_entity_poly.pdbx_seq_one_letter_code
_entity_poly.pdbx_strand_id
1 'polypeptide(L)'
;MYRLAMRTWLAIMIVLFGTSLLFDITSASLTDGTCRGRMGNREIYKKVDRVCEDCANIFRLPGLEGLCRDRCFYNEWFLLCLKAANREDEIENFRVWVSILNA
;
A
#
# COMPACT_ATOMS: atom_id res chain seq x y z
N MET A 1 28.23 47.31 3.76
CA MET A 1 28.60 46.03 4.40
C MET A 1 27.38 45.16 4.73
N TYR A 2 26.31 45.67 5.36
CA TYR A 2 25.09 44.88 5.69
C TYR A 2 24.30 44.29 4.52
N ARG A 3 24.32 44.92 3.34
CA ARG A 3 23.59 44.41 2.15
C ARG A 3 24.18 43.12 1.57
N LEU A 4 25.49 42.91 1.71
CA LEU A 4 26.16 41.69 1.25
C LEU A 4 25.89 40.55 2.22
N ALA A 5 25.95 40.83 3.52
CA ALA A 5 25.56 39.89 4.58
C ALA A 5 24.10 39.42 4.40
N MET A 6 23.16 40.34 4.19
CA MET A 6 21.74 39.97 4.01
C MET A 6 21.53 39.06 2.78
N ARG A 7 22.24 39.30 1.67
CA ARG A 7 22.19 38.45 0.47
C ARG A 7 22.78 37.06 0.73
N THR A 8 23.88 36.98 1.46
CA THR A 8 24.47 35.68 1.83
C THR A 8 23.57 34.90 2.78
N TRP A 9 22.94 35.56 3.74
CA TRP A 9 22.00 34.93 4.67
C TRP A 9 20.72 34.44 3.98
N LEU A 10 20.18 35.21 3.03
CA LEU A 10 19.03 34.77 2.22
C LEU A 10 19.37 33.55 1.35
N ALA A 11 20.55 33.53 0.72
CA ALA A 11 20.99 32.39 -0.08
C ALA A 11 21.16 31.12 0.78
N ILE A 12 21.74 31.25 1.98
CA ILE A 12 21.90 30.13 2.93
C ILE A 12 20.54 29.58 3.36
N MET A 13 19.56 30.45 3.67
CA MET A 13 18.21 30.01 4.03
C MET A 13 17.50 29.31 2.87
N ILE A 14 17.65 29.78 1.63
CA ILE A 14 17.07 29.13 0.45
C ILE A 14 17.67 27.72 0.25
N VAL A 15 18.98 27.56 0.45
CA VAL A 15 19.65 26.25 0.35
C VAL A 15 19.21 25.32 1.49
N LEU A 16 19.16 25.80 2.73
CA LEU A 16 18.71 25.00 3.88
C LEU A 16 17.25 24.53 3.70
N PHE A 17 16.33 25.41 3.33
CA PHE A 17 14.92 25.04 3.09
C PHE A 17 14.74 24.15 1.85
N GLY A 18 15.53 24.37 0.78
CA GLY A 18 15.49 23.56 -0.43
C GLY A 18 15.99 22.13 -0.21
N THR A 19 16.99 21.92 0.66
CA THR A 19 17.49 20.57 0.97
C THR A 19 16.50 19.73 1.78
N SER A 20 15.69 20.34 2.65
CA SER A 20 14.62 19.66 3.38
C SER A 20 13.46 19.23 2.47
N LEU A 21 13.21 19.91 1.35
CA LEU A 21 12.15 19.53 0.39
C LEU A 21 12.55 18.36 -0.52
N LEU A 22 13.84 18.03 -0.62
CA LEU A 22 14.33 16.93 -1.46
C LEU A 22 14.47 15.59 -0.70
N PHE A 23 14.40 15.59 0.63
CA PHE A 23 14.73 14.40 1.42
C PHE A 23 13.55 13.42 1.63
N ASP A 24 12.31 13.79 1.32
CA ASP A 24 11.14 12.94 1.56
C ASP A 24 10.84 11.91 0.45
N ILE A 25 11.57 11.90 -0.67
CA ILE A 25 11.26 11.00 -1.82
C ILE A 25 11.95 9.63 -1.68
N THR A 26 12.79 9.42 -0.66
CA THR A 26 13.51 8.15 -0.47
C THR A 26 12.87 7.26 0.60
N SER A 27 11.55 7.31 0.78
CA SER A 27 10.84 6.21 1.42
C SER A 27 10.79 5.03 0.44
N ALA A 28 11.81 4.18 0.49
CA ALA A 28 11.78 2.89 -0.18
C ALA A 28 10.68 2.02 0.45
N SER A 29 9.45 2.10 -0.08
CA SER A 29 8.40 1.09 0.12
C SER A 29 8.20 0.20 -1.11
N LEU A 30 9.15 0.21 -2.05
CA LEU A 30 9.17 -0.71 -3.18
C LEU A 30 9.73 -2.05 -2.72
N THR A 31 8.89 -2.91 -2.11
CA THR A 31 8.87 -4.39 -2.30
C THR A 31 8.02 -5.18 -1.29
N ASP A 32 7.21 -4.56 -0.41
CA ASP A 32 6.38 -5.36 0.50
C ASP A 32 4.98 -5.74 -0.06
N GLY A 33 4.62 -5.23 -1.25
CA GLY A 33 3.29 -5.43 -1.85
C GLY A 33 3.20 -6.47 -2.97
N THR A 34 4.29 -7.16 -3.32
CA THR A 34 4.31 -8.06 -4.47
C THR A 34 4.31 -9.53 -4.04
N CYS A 35 3.12 -10.15 -4.07
CA CYS A 35 2.97 -11.60 -4.02
C CYS A 35 3.88 -12.28 -5.07
N ARG A 36 4.65 -13.31 -4.71
CA ARG A 36 5.49 -14.07 -5.66
C ARG A 36 4.68 -14.64 -6.82
N GLY A 37 3.51 -15.21 -6.53
CA GLY A 37 2.61 -15.78 -7.52
C GLY A 37 1.84 -14.75 -8.35
N ARG A 38 2.01 -13.43 -8.13
CA ARG A 38 1.25 -12.38 -8.86
C ARG A 38 1.47 -12.41 -10.37
N MET A 39 2.72 -12.64 -10.81
CA MET A 39 3.06 -12.63 -12.23
C MET A 39 2.48 -13.83 -12.98
N GLY A 40 2.50 -15.01 -12.37
CA GLY A 40 1.92 -16.23 -12.97
C GLY A 40 0.40 -16.26 -12.90
N ASN A 41 -0.19 -15.64 -11.86
CA ASN A 41 -1.61 -15.80 -11.53
C ASN A 41 -2.34 -14.45 -11.42
N ARG A 42 -2.20 -13.59 -12.44
CA ARG A 42 -2.80 -12.25 -12.45
C ARG A 42 -4.33 -12.26 -12.36
N GLU A 43 -4.97 -13.26 -12.97
CA GLU A 43 -6.42 -13.49 -12.88
C GLU A 43 -6.87 -13.73 -11.43
N ILE A 44 -6.14 -14.60 -10.71
CA ILE A 44 -6.41 -14.95 -9.31
C ILE A 44 -6.18 -13.72 -8.45
N TYR A 45 -5.05 -13.02 -8.64
CA TYR A 45 -4.75 -11.79 -7.92
C TYR A 45 -5.91 -10.79 -8.02
N LYS A 46 -6.42 -10.51 -9.24
CA LYS A 46 -7.54 -9.58 -9.44
C LYS A 46 -8.83 -9.99 -8.72
N LYS A 47 -9.10 -11.30 -8.59
CA LYS A 47 -10.29 -11.78 -7.86
C LYS A 47 -10.18 -11.49 -6.37
N VAL A 48 -9.00 -11.74 -5.79
CA VAL A 48 -8.74 -11.49 -4.37
C VAL A 48 -8.69 -9.98 -4.07
N ASP A 49 -8.09 -9.20 -4.97
CA ASP A 49 -7.99 -7.74 -4.89
C ASP A 49 -9.36 -7.05 -4.83
N ARG A 50 -10.33 -7.54 -5.62
CA ARG A 50 -11.71 -7.01 -5.62
C ARG A 50 -12.41 -7.16 -4.28
N VAL A 51 -12.15 -8.23 -3.54
CA VAL A 51 -12.74 -8.42 -2.20
C VAL A 51 -12.26 -7.29 -1.26
N CYS A 52 -11.00 -6.89 -1.37
CA CYS A 52 -10.45 -5.80 -0.58
C CYS A 52 -11.07 -4.44 -0.97
N GLU A 53 -11.29 -4.19 -2.26
CA GLU A 53 -11.95 -2.98 -2.76
C GLU A 53 -13.41 -2.92 -2.30
N ASP A 54 -14.16 -4.00 -2.45
CA ASP A 54 -15.56 -4.10 -2.01
C ASP A 54 -15.68 -3.87 -0.49
N CYS A 55 -14.78 -4.48 0.27
CA CYS A 55 -14.70 -4.30 1.72
C CYS A 55 -14.38 -2.85 2.13
N ALA A 56 -13.41 -2.21 1.47
CA ALA A 56 -13.09 -0.81 1.72
C ALA A 56 -14.27 0.12 1.42
N ASN A 57 -15.05 -0.19 0.38
CA ASN A 57 -16.27 0.53 0.05
C ASN A 57 -17.38 0.34 1.09
N ILE A 58 -17.51 -0.86 1.67
CA ILE A 58 -18.49 -1.15 2.74
C ILE A 58 -18.16 -0.40 4.02
N PHE A 59 -16.92 -0.49 4.50
CA PHE A 59 -16.49 0.16 5.75
C PHE A 59 -16.20 1.65 5.60
N ARG A 60 -16.03 2.14 4.36
CA ARG A 60 -15.60 3.51 4.03
C ARG A 60 -14.34 3.95 4.77
N LEU A 61 -13.42 3.00 5.02
CA LEU A 61 -12.21 3.22 5.79
C LEU A 61 -11.01 3.42 4.83
N PRO A 62 -10.41 4.64 4.76
CA PRO A 62 -9.23 4.86 3.94
C PRO A 62 -8.06 4.03 4.45
N GLY A 63 -7.35 3.36 3.54
CA GLY A 63 -6.20 2.51 3.87
C GLY A 63 -6.53 1.04 4.16
N LEU A 64 -7.82 0.66 4.27
CA LEU A 64 -8.22 -0.73 4.46
C LEU A 64 -7.79 -1.62 3.30
N GLU A 65 -7.77 -1.11 2.08
CA GLU A 65 -7.28 -1.83 0.91
C GLU A 65 -5.81 -2.26 1.08
N GLY A 66 -4.98 -1.38 1.65
CA GLY A 66 -3.57 -1.68 1.94
C GLY A 66 -3.43 -2.76 3.00
N LEU A 67 -4.19 -2.64 4.10
CA LEU A 67 -4.21 -3.64 5.17
C LEU A 67 -4.71 -5.00 4.69
N CYS A 68 -5.70 -5.01 3.79
CA CYS A 68 -6.25 -6.23 3.21
C CYS A 68 -5.27 -6.91 2.24
N ARG A 69 -4.54 -6.13 1.42
CA ARG A 69 -3.50 -6.61 0.50
C ARG A 69 -2.19 -7.00 1.23
N ASP A 70 -2.04 -6.60 2.49
CA ASP A 70 -0.84 -6.83 3.28
C ASP A 70 -0.49 -8.32 3.38
N ARG A 71 0.81 -8.64 3.40
CA ARG A 71 1.33 -10.02 3.38
C ARG A 71 0.66 -10.91 2.33
N CYS A 72 0.39 -10.35 1.16
CA CYS A 72 -0.29 -11.04 0.07
C CYS A 72 -1.62 -11.69 0.51
N PHE A 73 -2.49 -10.89 1.13
CA PHE A 73 -3.81 -11.33 1.62
C PHE A 73 -3.77 -12.41 2.73
N TYR A 74 -2.57 -12.74 3.25
CA TYR A 74 -2.39 -13.67 4.37
C TYR A 74 -2.46 -12.90 5.70
N ASN A 75 -3.64 -12.37 6.00
CA ASN A 75 -3.91 -11.60 7.21
C ASN A 75 -5.37 -11.77 7.66
N GLU A 76 -5.68 -11.33 8.86
CA GLU A 76 -7.05 -11.38 9.42
C GLU A 76 -8.01 -10.36 8.78
N TRP A 77 -7.48 -9.26 8.22
CA TRP A 77 -8.27 -8.25 7.52
C TRP A 77 -8.95 -8.82 6.27
N PHE A 78 -8.27 -9.70 5.55
CA PHE A 78 -8.83 -10.38 4.38
C PHE A 78 -10.01 -11.28 4.76
N LEU A 79 -9.93 -12.00 5.89
CA LEU A 79 -11.03 -12.81 6.41
C LEU A 79 -12.22 -11.94 6.85
N LEU A 80 -11.95 -10.82 7.53
CA LEU A 80 -12.97 -9.84 7.88
C LEU A 80 -13.66 -9.28 6.62
N CYS A 81 -12.88 -9.02 5.57
CA CYS A 81 -13.39 -8.50 4.31
C CYS A 81 -14.23 -9.52 3.53
N LEU A 82 -13.85 -10.80 3.52
CA LEU A 82 -14.70 -11.87 2.96
C LEU A 82 -16.04 -11.96 3.70
N LYS A 83 -16.02 -11.77 5.02
CA LYS A 83 -17.21 -11.73 5.85
C LYS A 83 -18.11 -10.55 5.50
N ALA A 84 -17.53 -9.35 5.46
CA ALA A 84 -18.26 -8.12 5.15
C ALA A 84 -18.84 -8.13 3.73
N ALA A 85 -18.12 -8.72 2.77
CA ALA A 85 -18.57 -8.89 1.39
C ALA A 85 -19.58 -10.03 1.19
N ASN A 86 -20.01 -10.71 2.26
CA ASN A 86 -20.94 -11.84 2.22
C ASN A 86 -20.48 -12.98 1.28
N ARG A 87 -19.18 -13.30 1.32
CA ARG A 87 -18.54 -14.42 0.58
C ARG A 87 -17.94 -15.46 1.51
N GLU A 88 -18.59 -15.69 2.65
CA GLU A 88 -18.13 -16.64 3.67
C GLU A 88 -18.15 -18.09 3.16
N ASP A 89 -19.06 -18.41 2.25
CA ASP A 89 -19.22 -19.70 1.58
C ASP A 89 -18.04 -20.04 0.65
N GLU A 90 -17.32 -19.03 0.15
CA GLU A 90 -16.19 -19.20 -0.76
C GLU A 90 -14.81 -19.19 -0.05
N ILE A 91 -14.77 -19.10 1.29
CA ILE A 91 -13.52 -18.96 2.06
C ILE A 91 -12.49 -20.03 1.71
N GLU A 92 -12.91 -21.28 1.51
CA GLU A 92 -12.00 -22.39 1.16
C GLU A 92 -11.33 -22.16 -0.21
N ASN A 93 -12.08 -21.67 -1.20
CA ASN A 93 -11.53 -21.34 -2.52
C ASN A 93 -10.53 -20.19 -2.43
N PHE A 94 -10.87 -19.15 -1.68
CA PHE A 94 -9.99 -18.01 -1.46
C PHE A 94 -8.70 -18.41 -0.72
N ARG A 95 -8.76 -19.34 0.25
CA ARG A 95 -7.55 -19.86 0.92
C ARG A 95 -6.59 -20.53 -0.07
N VAL A 96 -7.11 -21.33 -0.99
CA VAL A 96 -6.29 -21.97 -2.04
C VAL A 96 -5.65 -20.91 -2.93
N TRP A 97 -6.42 -19.90 -3.36
CA TRP A 97 -5.91 -18.79 -4.18
C TRP A 97 -4.82 -17.98 -3.47
N VAL A 98 -5.01 -17.64 -2.20
CA VAL A 98 -4.00 -16.94 -1.38
C VAL A 98 -2.75 -17.80 -1.22
N SER A 99 -2.90 -19.12 -1.02
CA SER A 99 -1.76 -20.04 -0.96
C SER A 99 -0.98 -20.09 -2.28
N ILE A 100 -1.67 -20.09 -3.42
CA ILE A 100 -1.04 -20.07 -4.76
C ILE A 100 -0.29 -18.76 -5.00
N LEU A 101 -0.81 -17.63 -4.51
CA LEU A 101 -0.17 -16.33 -4.66
C LEU A 101 1.07 -16.16 -3.75
N ASN A 102 1.13 -16.90 -2.64
CA ASN A 102 2.23 -16.90 -1.69
C ASN A 102 3.33 -17.94 -1.94
N ALA A 103 3.10 -18.91 -2.84
CA ALA A 103 4.11 -19.88 -3.26
C ALA A 103 5.30 -19.18 -3.97
#